data_AF-A0A1F7I2C5-F1
#
_entry.id   AF-A0A1F7I2C5-F1
#
_cell.length_a   1.000
_cell.length_b   1.000
_cell.length_c   1.000
_cell.angle_alpha   90.00
_cell.angle_beta   90.00
_cell.angle_gamma   90.00
#
_symmetry.space_group_name_H-M   'P 1'
#
loop_
_entity.id
_entity.type
_entity.pdbx_description
1 polymer ?
#
loop_
_entity_poly.entity_id
_entity_poly.type
_entity_poly.pdbx_seq_one_letter_code
_entity_poly.pdbx_strand_id
1 'polypeptide(L)'
;MKIFYDEIIQIGELMTHIQHLEIDTQEKEELANLVDETVHHEMVSVILTHLPEEYHEEFLERFQARPHDESLLAYLKAKIEGIEEKLATAGAEIREKFKAILQSRTS
;
A
#
# COMPACT_ATOMS: atom_id res chain seq x y z
N MET A 1 7.59 -4.65 3.95
CA MET A 1 8.79 -4.57 3.05
C MET A 1 8.76 -3.19 2.38
N LYS A 2 9.88 -2.47 2.18
CA LYS A 2 9.79 -1.06 1.74
C LYS A 2 9.50 -0.87 0.24
N ILE A 3 8.26 -0.89 -0.24
CA ILE A 3 7.93 -0.85 -1.67
C ILE A 3 8.10 0.57 -2.25
N PHE A 4 8.21 0.71 -3.58
CA PHE A 4 8.38 2.00 -4.26
C PHE A 4 7.29 3.04 -3.92
N TYR A 5 6.09 2.60 -3.54
CA TYR A 5 4.96 3.47 -3.19
C TYR A 5 4.84 3.77 -1.70
N ASP A 6 5.69 3.21 -0.83
CA ASP A 6 5.58 3.34 0.63
C ASP A 6 5.58 4.82 1.10
N GLU A 7 6.43 5.63 0.48
CA GLU A 7 6.53 7.06 0.79
C GLU A 7 5.29 7.87 0.34
N ILE A 8 4.56 7.37 -0.67
CA ILE A 8 3.33 8.00 -1.19
C ILE A 8 2.16 7.69 -0.25
N ILE A 9 2.03 6.42 0.15
CA ILE A 9 0.93 5.94 1.00
C ILE A 9 1.13 6.24 2.48
N GLN A 10 2.36 6.57 2.90
CA GLN A 10 2.71 6.99 4.26
C GLN A 10 2.11 6.11 5.36
N ILE A 11 2.23 4.78 5.22
CA ILE A 11 1.61 3.84 6.18
C ILE A 11 2.36 3.71 7.50
N GLY A 12 3.55 4.32 7.61
CA GLY A 12 4.38 4.26 8.82
C GLY A 12 3.67 4.74 10.08
N GLU A 13 2.77 5.73 9.99
CA GLU A 13 1.97 6.19 11.14
C GLU A 13 1.05 5.07 11.66
N LEU A 14 0.38 4.34 10.75
CA LEU A 14 -0.52 3.25 11.11
C LEU A 14 0.25 2.08 11.73
N MET A 15 1.40 1.72 11.16
CA MET A 15 2.26 0.68 11.72
C MET A 15 2.77 1.04 13.11
N THR A 16 3.14 2.31 13.32
CA THR A 16 3.52 2.83 14.64
C THR A 16 2.34 2.73 15.62
N HIS A 17 1.13 3.08 15.20
CA HIS A 17 -0.06 2.95 16.05
C HIS A 17 -0.27 1.50 16.51
N ILE A 18 -0.16 0.53 15.59
CA ILE A 18 -0.30 -0.91 15.90
C ILE A 18 0.74 -1.35 16.95
N GLN A 19 1.99 -0.90 16.82
CA GLN A 19 3.05 -1.22 17.79
C GLN A 19 2.74 -0.71 19.20
N HIS A 20 2.03 0.41 19.31
CA HIS A 20 1.67 1.06 20.58
C HIS A 20 0.38 0.50 21.23
N LEU A 21 -0.36 -0.39 20.57
CA LEU A 21 -1.56 -1.01 21.15
C LEU A 21 -1.21 -1.86 22.38
N GLU A 22 -2.08 -1.89 23.38
CA GLU A 22 -1.93 -2.75 24.57
C GLU A 22 -2.54 -4.15 24.35
N ILE A 23 -2.16 -4.78 23.23
CA ILE A 23 -2.53 -6.15 22.86
C ILE A 23 -1.28 -7.03 22.84
N ASP A 24 -1.45 -8.35 22.73
CA ASP A 24 -0.32 -9.26 22.69
C ASP A 24 0.50 -9.12 21.39
N THR A 25 1.76 -9.56 21.44
CA THR A 25 2.71 -9.41 20.32
C THR A 25 2.25 -10.14 19.06
N GLN A 26 1.61 -11.30 19.19
CA GLN A 26 1.11 -12.04 18.04
C GLN A 26 -0.03 -11.27 17.37
N GLU A 27 -0.96 -10.72 18.14
CA GLU A 27 -2.05 -9.91 17.59
C GLU A 27 -1.55 -8.63 16.90
N LYS A 28 -0.47 -8.00 17.42
CA LYS A 28 0.20 -6.88 16.73
C LYS A 28 0.78 -7.30 15.39
N GLU A 29 1.47 -8.44 15.34
CA GLU A 29 2.06 -8.97 14.12
C GLU A 29 0.97 -9.32 13.09
N GLU A 30 -0.12 -9.96 13.53
CA GLU A 30 -1.27 -10.27 12.68
C GLU A 30 -1.92 -9.00 12.10
N LEU A 31 -2.12 -7.96 12.90
CA LEU A 31 -2.64 -6.67 12.42
C LEU A 31 -1.68 -5.99 11.46
N ALA A 32 -0.38 -5.98 11.76
CA ALA A 32 0.65 -5.40 10.90
C ALA A 32 0.72 -6.11 9.54
N ASN A 33 0.66 -7.43 9.54
CA ASN A 33 0.64 -8.24 8.31
C ASN A 33 -0.63 -8.00 7.50
N LEU A 34 -1.80 -7.97 8.16
CA LEU A 34 -3.08 -7.68 7.51
C LEU A 34 -3.06 -6.30 6.82
N VAL A 35 -2.48 -5.31 7.48
CA VAL A 35 -2.30 -3.98 6.90
C VAL A 35 -1.39 -4.02 5.68
N ASP A 36 -0.20 -4.61 5.80
CA ASP A 36 0.79 -4.71 4.71
C ASP A 36 0.19 -5.43 3.48
N GLU A 37 -0.49 -6.56 3.69
CA GLU A 37 -1.14 -7.34 2.63
C GLU A 37 -2.30 -6.57 1.97
N THR A 38 -3.17 -5.95 2.77
CA THR A 38 -4.31 -5.17 2.25
C THR A 38 -3.81 -4.03 1.38
N VAL A 39 -2.79 -3.33 1.84
CA VAL A 39 -2.21 -2.19 1.13
C VAL A 39 -1.55 -2.64 -0.15
N HIS A 40 -0.75 -3.69 -0.09
CA HIS A 40 -0.11 -4.24 -1.27
C HIS A 40 -1.13 -4.62 -2.34
N HIS A 41 -2.17 -5.36 -1.95
CA HIS A 41 -3.24 -5.78 -2.85
C HIS A 41 -3.97 -4.58 -3.48
N GLU A 42 -4.38 -3.60 -2.66
CA GLU A 42 -5.09 -2.42 -3.15
C GLU A 42 -4.22 -1.56 -4.06
N MET A 43 -2.93 -1.37 -3.76
CA MET A 43 -2.03 -0.60 -4.62
C MET A 43 -1.85 -1.27 -5.98
N VAL A 44 -1.62 -2.58 -6.01
CA VAL A 44 -1.52 -3.33 -7.27
C VAL A 44 -2.83 -3.26 -8.04
N SER A 45 -3.97 -3.40 -7.37
CA SER A 45 -5.30 -3.27 -7.98
C SER A 45 -5.52 -1.90 -8.64
N VAL A 46 -5.19 -0.80 -7.94
CA VAL A 46 -5.28 0.57 -8.48
C VAL A 46 -4.38 0.74 -9.71
N ILE A 47 -3.16 0.20 -9.65
CA ILE A 47 -2.22 0.26 -10.77
C ILE A 47 -2.79 -0.48 -11.97
N LEU A 48 -3.18 -1.75 -11.83
CA LEU A 48 -3.70 -2.56 -12.94
C LEU A 48 -5.03 -2.03 -13.48
N THR A 49 -5.84 -1.39 -12.64
CA THR A 49 -7.11 -0.75 -13.07
C THR A 49 -6.87 0.45 -13.98
N HIS A 50 -5.79 1.19 -13.77
CA HIS A 50 -5.49 2.41 -14.52
C HIS A 50 -4.41 2.23 -15.60
N LEU A 51 -3.58 1.20 -15.47
CA LEU A 51 -2.60 0.82 -16.48
C LEU A 51 -3.34 0.15 -17.65
N PRO A 52 -3.05 0.50 -18.90
CA PRO A 52 -3.57 -0.25 -20.05
C PRO A 52 -3.12 -1.72 -20.00
N GLU A 53 -4.02 -2.63 -20.36
CA GLU A 53 -3.83 -4.10 -20.26
C GLU A 53 -2.56 -4.58 -20.98
N GLU A 54 -2.18 -3.95 -22.09
CA GLU A 54 -0.95 -4.25 -22.84
C GLU A 54 0.35 -4.09 -22.02
N TYR A 55 0.30 -3.31 -20.93
CA TYR A 55 1.44 -3.04 -20.05
C TYR A 55 1.38 -3.82 -18.73
N HIS A 56 0.32 -4.59 -18.47
CA HIS A 56 0.14 -5.30 -17.20
C HIS A 56 1.25 -6.31 -16.95
N GLU A 57 1.52 -7.18 -17.93
CA GLU A 57 2.56 -8.21 -17.81
C GLU A 57 3.94 -7.60 -17.57
N GLU A 58 4.31 -6.59 -18.36
CA GLU A 58 5.59 -5.89 -18.24
C GLU A 58 5.74 -5.22 -16.86
N PHE A 59 4.68 -4.58 -16.35
CA PHE A 59 4.69 -4.00 -15.01
C PHE A 59 4.89 -5.07 -13.94
N LEU A 60 4.14 -6.17 -14.01
CA LEU A 60 4.22 -7.26 -13.04
C LEU A 60 5.59 -7.92 -13.01
N GLU A 61 6.21 -8.15 -14.17
CA GLU A 61 7.57 -8.70 -14.26
C GLU A 61 8.59 -7.75 -13.61
N ARG A 62 8.53 -6.45 -13.92
CA ARG A 62 9.42 -5.44 -13.32
C ARG A 62 9.20 -5.35 -11.80
N PHE A 63 7.94 -5.36 -11.37
CA PHE A 63 7.56 -5.27 -9.97
C PHE A 63 8.02 -6.49 -9.16
N GLN A 64 7.86 -7.71 -9.70
CA GLN A 64 8.35 -8.93 -9.06
C GLN A 64 9.88 -8.99 -9.01
N ALA A 65 10.56 -8.53 -10.06
CA ALA A 65 12.01 -8.52 -10.10
C ALA A 65 12.62 -7.49 -9.15
N ARG A 66 12.02 -6.29 -9.06
CA ARG A 66 12.53 -5.18 -8.26
C ARG A 66 11.40 -4.31 -7.69
N PRO A 67 10.72 -4.75 -6.62
CA PRO A 67 9.57 -4.03 -6.05
C PRO A 67 9.94 -2.67 -5.43
N HIS A 68 11.23 -2.45 -5.17
CA HIS A 68 11.78 -1.25 -4.54
C HIS A 68 12.33 -0.24 -5.57
N ASP A 69 12.25 -0.54 -6.86
CA ASP A 69 12.85 0.27 -7.91
C ASP A 69 12.01 1.52 -8.18
N GLU A 70 12.57 2.71 -7.93
CA GLU A 70 11.90 3.99 -8.17
C GLU A 70 11.56 4.19 -9.66
N SER A 71 12.22 3.46 -10.57
CA SER A 71 11.88 3.49 -12.00
C SER A 71 10.49 2.94 -12.30
N LEU A 72 9.91 2.12 -11.41
CA LEU A 72 8.52 1.67 -11.50
C LEU A 72 7.55 2.84 -11.43
N LEU A 73 7.80 3.79 -10.52
CA LEU A 73 6.95 4.98 -10.42
C LEU A 73 7.07 5.84 -11.68
N ALA A 74 8.28 6.04 -12.19
CA ALA A 74 8.50 6.78 -13.43
C ALA A 74 7.81 6.11 -14.63
N TYR A 75 7.86 4.78 -14.71
CA TYR A 75 7.15 3.98 -15.70
C TYR A 75 5.64 4.20 -15.65
N LEU A 76 5.06 4.10 -14.44
CA LEU A 76 3.64 4.31 -14.24
C LEU A 76 3.21 5.74 -14.57
N LYS A 77 3.99 6.75 -14.16
CA LYS A 77 3.70 8.17 -14.47
C LYS A 77 3.70 8.47 -15.96
N ALA A 78 4.47 7.72 -16.76
CA ALA A 78 4.49 7.87 -18.21
C ALA A 78 3.27 7.22 -18.90
N LYS A 79 2.57 6.30 -18.24
CA LYS A 79 1.43 5.54 -18.81
C LYS A 79 0.09 5.92 -18.18
N ILE A 80 0.11 6.42 -16.95
CA ILE A 80 -1.06 6.71 -16.13
C ILE A 80 -0.94 8.15 -15.64
N GLU A 81 -1.87 8.99 -16.08
CA GLU A 81 -1.98 10.36 -15.60
C GLU A 81 -2.43 10.38 -14.13
N GLY A 82 -1.71 11.13 -13.30
CA GLY A 82 -2.06 11.31 -11.88
C GLY A 82 -1.93 10.05 -11.02
N ILE A 83 -1.11 9.06 -11.40
CA ILE A 83 -0.95 7.81 -10.63
C ILE A 83 -0.54 8.05 -9.17
N GLU A 84 0.31 9.04 -8.90
CA GLU A 84 0.72 9.37 -7.53
C GLU A 84 -0.48 9.79 -6.67
N GLU A 85 -1.36 10.62 -7.22
CA GLU A 85 -2.59 11.05 -6.53
C GLU A 85 -3.52 9.86 -6.30
N LYS A 86 -3.69 8.99 -7.30
CA LYS A 86 -4.52 7.79 -7.19
C LYS A 86 -4.02 6.84 -6.10
N LEU A 87 -2.70 6.61 -6.03
CA LEU A 87 -2.08 5.82 -4.98
C LEU A 87 -2.21 6.48 -3.60
N ALA A 88 -2.02 7.80 -3.53
CA ALA A 88 -2.17 8.56 -2.30
C ALA A 88 -3.62 8.52 -1.76
N THR A 89 -4.61 8.67 -2.64
CA THR A 89 -6.04 8.54 -2.29
C THR A 89 -6.35 7.15 -1.79
N ALA A 90 -5.95 6.10 -2.51
CA ALA A 90 -6.18 4.72 -2.08
C ALA A 90 -5.48 4.42 -0.73
N GLY A 91 -4.24 4.87 -0.55
CA GLY A 91 -3.54 4.77 0.72
C GLY A 91 -4.27 5.50 1.86
N ALA A 92 -4.81 6.69 1.60
CA ALA A 92 -5.59 7.44 2.58
C ALA A 92 -6.88 6.71 2.98
N GLU A 93 -7.63 6.15 2.03
CA GLU A 93 -8.84 5.38 2.30
C GLU A 93 -8.55 4.16 3.18
N ILE A 94 -7.45 3.44 2.90
CA ILE A 94 -7.04 2.29 3.70
C ILE A 94 -6.67 2.70 5.12
N ARG A 95 -5.90 3.79 5.28
CA ARG A 95 -5.56 4.32 6.60
C ARG A 95 -6.81 4.66 7.41
N GLU A 96 -7.81 5.31 6.81
CA GLU A 96 -9.06 5.64 7.49
C GLU A 96 -9.85 4.39 7.86
N LYS A 97 -9.94 3.39 6.97
CA LYS A 97 -10.57 2.10 7.27
C LYS A 97 -9.91 1.41 8.48
N PHE A 98 -8.59 1.32 8.49
CA PHE A 98 -7.87 0.70 9.61
C PHE A 98 -7.94 1.52 10.89
N LYS A 99 -7.88 2.85 10.82
CA LYS A 99 -8.09 3.72 12.00
C LYS A 99 -9.45 3.45 12.65
N ALA A 100 -10.52 3.32 11.86
CA ALA A 100 -11.84 2.99 12.38
C ALA A 100 -11.88 1.60 13.05
N ILE A 101 -11.23 0.59 12.44
CA ILE A 101 -11.13 -0.76 13.02
C ILE A 101 -10.37 -0.73 14.35
N LEU A 102 -9.24 -0.03 14.42
CA LEU A 102 -8.42 0.07 15.63
C LEU A 102 -9.17 0.80 16.76
N GLN A 103 -9.87 1.89 16.45
CA GLN A 103 -10.71 2.62 17.42
C GLN A 103 -11.83 1.75 17.98
N SER A 104 -12.47 0.93 17.14
CA SER A 104 -13.53 0.02 17.58
C SER A 104 -13.05 -1.08 18.54
N ARG A 105 -11.76 -1.39 18.52
CA ARG A 105 -11.11 -2.39 19.38
C ARG A 105 -10.61 -1.81 20.70
N THR A 106 -10.57 -0.48 20.82
CA THR A 106 -10.14 0.24 22.03
C THR A 106 -11.29 0.84 22.84
N SER A 107 -12.54 0.68 22.39
CA SER A 107 -13.78 1.07 23.10
C SER A 107 -14.49 -0.16 23.66
#